data_AF-A0AAN7YUE3-F1
#
_entry.id   AF-A0AAN7YUE3-F1
#
_cell.length_a   1.000
_cell.length_b   1.000
_cell.length_c   1.000
_cell.angle_alpha   90.00
_cell.angle_beta   90.00
_cell.angle_gamma   90.00
#
_symmetry.space_group_name_H-M   'P 1'
#
loop_
_entity.id
_entity.type
_entity.pdbx_description
1 polymer ?
#
loop_
_entity_poly.entity_id
_entity_poly.type
_entity_poly.pdbx_seq_one_letter_code
_entity_poly.pdbx_strand_id
1 'polypeptide(L)'
;MAALTACDYRKWQKHLPNHLTGLDFFGKAQKAREVVQDSMLQYCSALPPDVSKIVSERQRILREGGMNPEDAARQETMFTVGVFGNIAPTLFWSIYELFSDLVCLRS
;
A
#
# COMPACT_ATOMS: atom_id res chain seq x y z
N MET A 1 7.10 11.24 10.46
CA MET A 1 6.58 9.86 10.34
C MET A 1 6.26 9.47 8.91
N ALA A 2 5.42 10.21 8.16
CA ALA A 2 5.04 9.89 6.78
C ALA A 2 6.20 9.73 5.76
N ALA A 3 7.33 10.44 5.95
CA ALA A 3 8.49 10.29 5.06
C ALA A 3 9.25 8.96 5.24
N LEU A 4 9.22 8.39 6.45
CA LEU A 4 9.85 7.08 6.72
C LEU A 4 9.03 5.96 6.08
N THR A 5 7.70 6.02 6.22
CA THR A 5 6.78 5.01 5.68
C THR A 5 6.81 4.92 4.16
N ALA A 6 6.99 6.05 3.45
CA ALA A 6 7.12 6.05 1.99
C ALA A 6 8.42 5.39 1.50
N CYS A 7 9.54 5.62 2.20
CA CYS A 7 10.83 5.01 1.86
C CYS A 7 10.78 3.49 2.09
N ASP A 8 10.21 3.06 3.21
CA ASP A 8 10.10 1.64 3.53
C ASP A 8 9.06 0.93 2.67
N TYR A 9 7.96 1.59 2.30
CA TYR A 9 7.04 1.08 1.28
C TYR A 9 7.75 0.84 -0.06
N ARG A 10 8.61 1.77 -0.51
CA ARG A 10 9.40 1.57 -1.73
C ARG A 10 10.38 0.40 -1.60
N LYS A 11 11.07 0.27 -0.46
CA LYS A 11 11.95 -0.87 -0.21
C LYS A 11 11.19 -2.19 -0.24
N TRP A 12 10.00 -2.21 0.37
CA TRP A 12 9.12 -3.37 0.35
C TRP A 12 8.74 -3.74 -1.09
N GLN A 13 8.22 -2.80 -1.89
CA GLN A 13 7.86 -3.04 -3.30
C GLN A 13 9.05 -3.55 -4.13
N LYS A 14 10.24 -2.98 -3.93
CA LYS A 14 11.47 -3.41 -4.63
C LYS A 14 11.84 -4.87 -4.35
N HIS A 15 11.59 -5.36 -3.14
CA HIS A 15 11.95 -6.72 -2.71
C HIS A 15 10.77 -7.69 -2.70
N LEU A 16 9.55 -7.21 -2.99
CA LEU A 16 8.32 -8.00 -2.97
C LEU A 16 8.37 -9.23 -3.89
N PRO A 17 8.87 -9.17 -5.15
CA PRO A 17 8.94 -10.36 -6.00
C PRO A 17 9.80 -11.49 -5.40
N ASN A 18 10.93 -11.14 -4.79
CA ASN A 18 11.79 -12.11 -4.10
C ASN A 18 11.09 -12.68 -2.86
N HIS A 19 10.34 -11.85 -2.13
CA HIS A 19 9.57 -12.30 -0.98
C HIS A 19 8.46 -13.28 -1.35
N LEU A 20 7.71 -12.98 -2.42
CA LEU A 20 6.64 -13.85 -2.92
C LEU A 20 7.14 -15.19 -3.46
N THR A 21 8.37 -15.23 -3.96
CA THR A 21 9.01 -16.46 -4.48
C THR A 21 9.85 -17.20 -3.44
N GLY A 22 9.88 -16.73 -2.18
CA GLY A 22 10.68 -17.35 -1.11
C GLY A 22 12.19 -17.08 -1.21
N LEU A 23 12.61 -16.15 -2.05
CA LEU A 23 14.01 -15.74 -2.29
C LEU A 23 14.44 -14.52 -1.47
N ASP A 24 13.64 -14.09 -0.49
CA ASP A 24 13.99 -13.00 0.44
C ASP A 24 14.84 -13.51 1.62
N PHE A 25 16.00 -14.11 1.33
CA PHE A 25 16.88 -14.74 2.32
C PHE A 25 17.34 -13.82 3.45
N PHE A 26 17.41 -12.51 3.19
CA PHE A 26 17.82 -11.50 4.17
C PHE A 26 16.64 -10.80 4.85
N GLY A 27 15.40 -11.19 4.55
CA GLY A 27 14.18 -10.62 5.12
C GLY A 27 14.03 -9.13 4.84
N LYS A 28 14.54 -8.63 3.71
CA LYS A 28 14.52 -7.19 3.39
C LYS A 28 13.11 -6.70 3.13
N ALA A 29 12.30 -7.51 2.42
CA ALA A 29 10.90 -7.18 2.19
C ALA A 29 10.10 -7.30 3.49
N GLN A 30 10.38 -8.34 4.28
CA GLN A 30 9.69 -8.59 5.55
C GLN A 30 9.89 -7.43 6.55
N LYS A 31 11.14 -7.00 6.77
CA LYS A 31 11.44 -5.86 7.68
C LYS A 31 10.79 -4.56 7.21
N ALA A 32 10.81 -4.30 5.91
CA ALA A 32 10.18 -3.10 5.35
C ALA A 32 8.64 -3.14 5.49
N ARG A 33 8.04 -4.33 5.31
CA ARG A 33 6.61 -4.57 5.52
C ARG A 33 6.20 -4.31 6.97
N GLU A 34 6.98 -4.77 7.94
CA GLU A 34 6.70 -4.58 9.38
C GLU A 34 6.58 -3.09 9.73
N VAL A 35 7.49 -2.25 9.25
CA VAL A 35 7.43 -0.79 9.47
C VAL A 35 6.14 -0.18 8.89
N VAL A 36 5.72 -0.62 7.71
CA VAL A 36 4.46 -0.17 7.09
C VAL A 36 3.26 -0.66 7.90
N GLN A 37 3.27 -1.91 8.36
CA GLN A 37 2.21 -2.49 9.18
C GLN A 37 2.07 -1.78 10.53
N ASP A 38 3.17 -1.46 11.20
CA ASP A 38 3.18 -0.69 12.46
C ASP A 38 2.58 0.71 12.26
N SER A 39 2.86 1.32 11.12
CA SER A 39 2.26 2.61 10.76
C SER A 39 0.75 2.51 10.54
N MET A 40 0.27 1.41 9.94
CA MET A 40 -1.16 1.16 9.76
C MET A 40 -1.84 0.81 11.09
N LEU A 41 -1.17 0.10 12.00
CA LEU A 41 -1.64 -0.13 13.36
C LEU A 41 -1.91 1.19 14.08
N GLN A 42 -0.95 2.12 14.02
CA GLN A 42 -1.11 3.45 14.60
C GLN A 42 -2.20 4.27 13.91
N TYR A 43 -2.31 4.18 12.58
CA TYR A 43 -3.35 4.88 11.83
C TYR A 43 -4.76 4.36 12.19
N CYS A 44 -4.92 3.04 12.31
CA CYS A 44 -6.21 2.40 12.59
C CYS A 44 -6.59 2.37 14.08
N SER A 45 -5.67 2.71 15.00
CA SER A 45 -6.00 2.86 16.42
C SER A 45 -6.83 4.13 16.68
N ALA A 46 -6.63 5.17 15.86
CA ALA A 46 -7.40 6.41 15.92
C ALA A 46 -7.57 6.95 14.49
N LEU A 47 -8.60 6.46 13.80
CA LEU A 47 -8.88 6.91 12.43
C LEU A 47 -9.14 8.43 12.42
N PRO A 48 -8.52 9.17 11.49
CA PRO A 48 -8.74 10.61 11.41
C PRO A 48 -10.16 10.93 10.90
N PRO A 49 -10.70 12.12 11.18
CA PRO A 49 -12.08 12.48 10.84
C PRO A 49 -12.33 12.54 9.32
N ASP A 50 -11.29 12.75 8.52
CA ASP A 50 -11.31 12.76 7.05
C ASP A 50 -10.93 11.39 6.43
N VAL A 51 -10.96 10.32 7.23
CA VAL A 51 -10.69 8.97 6.73
C VAL A 51 -11.60 8.62 5.55
N SER A 52 -11.03 7.96 4.55
CA SER A 52 -11.83 7.47 3.42
C SER A 52 -12.90 6.49 3.89
N LYS A 53 -14.11 6.58 3.31
CA LYS A 53 -15.22 5.69 3.64
C LYS A 53 -14.88 4.21 3.46
N ILE A 54 -14.03 3.88 2.49
CA ILE A 54 -13.61 2.51 2.25
C ILE A 54 -12.79 1.97 3.42
N VAL A 55 -11.87 2.76 3.99
CA VAL A 55 -11.06 2.33 5.13
C VAL A 55 -11.91 2.22 6.39
N SER A 56 -12.82 3.17 6.64
CA SER A 56 -13.70 3.11 7.82
C SER A 56 -14.62 1.89 7.79
N GLU A 57 -15.27 1.61 6.65
CA GLU A 57 -16.16 0.45 6.51
C GLU A 57 -15.40 -0.88 6.58
N ARG A 58 -14.21 -0.98 5.97
CA ARG A 58 -13.38 -2.19 6.07
C ARG A 58 -13.00 -2.48 7.51
N GLN A 59 -12.52 -1.49 8.25
CA GLN A 59 -12.20 -1.65 9.67
C GLN A 59 -13.42 -2.07 10.49
N ARG A 60 -14.60 -1.50 10.22
CA ARG A 60 -15.85 -1.89 10.87
C ARG A 60 -16.20 -3.36 10.59
N ILE A 61 -16.27 -3.75 9.32
CA ILE A 61 -16.66 -5.09 8.88
C ILE A 61 -15.71 -6.17 9.43
N LEU A 62 -14.40 -5.92 9.40
CA LEU A 62 -13.41 -6.89 9.89
C LEU A 62 -13.54 -7.11 11.40
N ARG A 63 -13.72 -6.04 12.17
CA ARG A 63 -13.88 -6.12 13.63
C ARG A 63 -15.22 -6.75 14.01
N GLU A 64 -16.31 -6.38 13.33
CA GLU A 64 -17.63 -7.02 13.52
C GLU A 64 -17.60 -8.51 13.16
N GLY A 65 -16.77 -8.89 12.18
CA GLY A 65 -16.50 -10.28 11.83
C GLY A 65 -15.64 -11.05 12.84
N GLY A 66 -15.28 -10.44 13.97
CA GLY A 66 -14.49 -11.07 15.03
C GLY A 66 -12.98 -11.07 14.80
N MET A 67 -12.49 -10.35 13.80
CA MET A 67 -11.05 -10.19 13.59
C MET A 67 -10.44 -9.33 14.71
N ASN A 68 -9.31 -9.78 15.24
CA ASN A 68 -8.49 -9.00 16.16
C ASN A 68 -8.19 -7.61 15.56
N PRO A 69 -8.37 -6.49 16.30
CA PRO A 69 -8.13 -5.15 15.79
C PRO A 69 -6.76 -4.93 15.16
N GLU A 70 -5.72 -5.58 15.69
CA GLU A 70 -4.37 -5.49 15.10
C GLU A 70 -4.31 -6.14 13.72
N ASP A 71 -4.92 -7.32 13.56
CA ASP A 71 -4.91 -8.02 12.28
C ASP A 71 -5.78 -7.31 11.25
N ALA A 72 -6.90 -6.71 11.69
CA ALA A 72 -7.72 -5.85 10.87
C ALA A 72 -6.93 -4.63 10.36
N ALA A 73 -6.12 -3.99 11.21
CA ALA A 73 -5.27 -2.88 10.81
C ALA A 73 -4.13 -3.33 9.86
N ARG A 74 -3.48 -4.46 10.15
CA ARG A 74 -2.46 -5.06 9.28
C ARG A 74 -3.02 -5.39 7.89
N GLN A 75 -4.30 -5.76 7.79
CA GLN A 75 -4.95 -6.04 6.50
C GLN A 75 -5.05 -4.81 5.59
N GLU A 76 -5.15 -3.60 6.13
CA GLU A 76 -5.16 -2.38 5.30
C GLU A 76 -3.84 -2.20 4.56
N THR A 77 -2.75 -2.74 5.08
CA THR A 77 -1.44 -2.75 4.40
C THR A 77 -1.51 -3.52 3.08
N MET A 78 -2.26 -4.62 3.02
CA MET A 78 -2.46 -5.40 1.78
C MET A 78 -3.36 -4.66 0.80
N PHE A 79 -4.36 -3.92 1.30
CA PHE A 79 -5.20 -3.06 0.47
C PHE A 79 -4.35 -1.97 -0.20
N THR A 80 -3.47 -1.30 0.55
CA THR A 80 -2.51 -0.32 0.01
C THR A 80 -1.61 -0.93 -1.07
N VAL A 81 -1.09 -2.15 -0.89
CA VAL A 81 -0.29 -2.82 -1.94
C VAL A 81 -1.10 -3.06 -3.20
N GLY A 82 -2.31 -3.61 -3.08
CA GLY A 82 -3.16 -3.91 -4.24
C GLY A 82 -3.53 -2.68 -5.05
N VAL A 83 -3.81 -1.57 -4.37
CA VAL A 83 -4.21 -0.30 -5.00
C VAL A 83 -3.01 0.41 -5.62
N PHE A 84 -1.97 0.71 -4.83
CA PHE A 84 -0.84 1.53 -5.31
C PHE A 84 0.13 0.76 -6.20
N GLY A 85 0.21 -0.56 -6.06
CA GLY A 85 1.06 -1.40 -6.91
C GLY A 85 0.70 -1.31 -8.40
N ASN A 86 -0.55 -0.98 -8.72
CA ASN A 86 -1.04 -0.84 -10.09
C ASN A 86 -1.19 0.62 -10.52
N ILE A 87 -1.63 1.52 -9.63
CA ILE A 87 -1.90 2.92 -10.01
C ILE A 87 -0.62 3.64 -10.44
N ALA A 88 0.50 3.45 -9.74
CA ALA A 88 1.75 4.12 -10.07
C ALA A 88 2.30 3.76 -11.47
N PRO A 89 2.44 2.48 -11.86
CA PRO A 89 2.89 2.13 -13.21
C PRO A 89 1.87 2.52 -14.27
N THR A 90 0.56 2.39 -14.01
CA THR A 90 -0.47 2.83 -14.95
C THR A 90 -0.36 4.33 -15.23
N LEU A 91 -0.24 5.16 -14.19
CA LEU A 91 -0.07 6.61 -14.34
C LEU A 91 1.20 6.95 -15.11
N PHE A 92 2.32 6.27 -14.81
CA PHE A 92 3.57 6.47 -15.53
C PHE A 92 3.40 6.21 -17.03
N TRP A 93 2.84 5.06 -17.41
CA TRP A 93 2.63 4.73 -18.82
C TRP A 93 1.61 5.63 -19.49
N SER A 94 0.50 5.99 -18.82
CA SER A 94 -0.47 6.93 -19.38
C SER A 94 0.15 8.29 -19.71
N ILE A 95 1.00 8.82 -18.83
CA ILE A 95 1.73 10.07 -19.07
C ILE A 95 2.74 9.87 -20.21
N TYR A 96 3.53 8.80 -20.16
CA TYR A 96 4.53 8.52 -21.18
C TYR A 96 3.92 8.44 -22.59
N GLU A 97 2.85 7.68 -22.76
CA GLU A 97 2.16 7.53 -24.04
C GLU A 97 1.54 8.86 -24.50
N LEU A 98 0.88 9.60 -23.59
CA LEU A 98 0.29 10.90 -23.90
C LEU A 98 1.33 11.88 -24.45
N PHE A 99 2.53 11.92 -23.87
CA PHE A 99 3.59 12.83 -24.30
C PHE A 99 4.49 12.27 -25.42
N SER A 100 4.42 10.97 -25.71
CA SER A 100 5.21 10.34 -26.77
C SER A 100 4.46 10.28 -28.11
N ASP A 101 3.12 10.31 -28.10
CA ASP A 101 2.30 10.34 -29.31
C ASP A 101 1.67 11.73 -29.57
N LEU A 102 2.19 12.44 -30.57
CA LEU A 102 1.71 13.75 -30.99
C LEU A 102 0.26 13.74 -31.49
N VAL A 103 -0.30 12.58 -31.86
CA VAL A 103 -1.70 12.46 -32.29
C VAL A 103 -2.65 12.65 -31.10
N CYS A 104 -2.32 12.11 -29.92
CA CYS A 104 -3.13 12.29 -28.71
C CYS A 104 -3.10 13.71 -28.13
N LEU A 105 -2.07 14.51 -28.44
CA LEU A 105 -1.93 15.89 -27.94
C LEU A 105 -2.59 16.96 -28.83
N ARG A 106 -3.09 16.59 -30.02
CA ARG A 106 -3.63 17.54 -31.02
C ARG A 106 -5.16 17.51 -31.18
N SER A 107 -5.87 16.65 -30.44
CA SER A 107 -7.35 16.64 -30.35
C SER A 107 -7.84 17.53 -29.21
#